data_AF-A0A257JB91-F1
#
_entry.id   AF-A0A257JB91-F1
#
_cell.length_a   1.000
_cell.length_b   1.000
_cell.length_c   1.000
_cell.angle_alpha   90.00
_cell.angle_beta   90.00
_cell.angle_gamma   90.00
#
_symmetry.space_group_name_H-M   'P 1'
#
loop_
_entity.id
_entity.type
_entity.pdbx_description
1 polymer ?
#
loop_
_entity_poly.entity_id
_entity_poly.type
_entity_poly.pdbx_seq_one_letter_code
_entity_poly.pdbx_strand_id
1 'polypeptide(L)' 'MNAPSHLPAKVLPPLPWYLPVADEVSLFEAAYAAQMPVLLKGPTGCGKTRFVEHMAARLAQGTG' A
#
# COMPACT_ATOMS: atom_id res chain seq x y z
N MET A 1 0.26 32.88 19.82
CA MET A 1 -0.68 32.16 18.94
C MET A 1 -0.37 30.67 19.09
N ASN A 2 -1.11 29.94 19.92
CA ASN A 2 -0.88 28.50 20.11
C ASN A 2 -1.43 27.75 18.89
N ALA A 3 -0.59 26.93 18.25
CA ALA A 3 -1.05 25.94 17.28
C ALA A 3 -1.98 24.94 17.98
N PRO A 4 -3.07 24.47 17.33
CA PRO A 4 -3.98 23.51 17.94
C PRO A 4 -3.23 22.24 18.32
N SER A 5 -3.33 21.85 19.59
CA SER A 5 -2.53 20.81 20.27
C SER A 5 -2.83 19.37 19.85
N HIS A 6 -3.71 19.14 18.87
CA HIS A 6 -4.09 17.80 18.43
C HIS A 6 -4.34 17.79 16.92
N LEU A 7 -3.42 17.21 16.15
CA LEU A 7 -3.73 16.78 14.78
C LEU A 7 -4.78 15.67 14.89
N PRO A 8 -5.87 15.70 14.11
CA PRO A 8 -6.86 14.64 14.15
C PRO A 8 -6.20 13.31 13.79
N ALA A 9 -6.62 12.23 14.46
CA ALA A 9 -6.20 10.88 14.11
C ALA A 9 -6.40 10.66 12.59
N LYS A 10 -5.35 10.23 11.89
CA LYS A 10 -5.37 10.03 10.45
C LYS A 10 -6.42 8.97 10.09
N VAL A 11 -7.56 9.39 9.55
CA VAL A 11 -8.57 8.46 9.01
C VAL A 11 -8.03 7.90 7.70
N LEU A 12 -7.63 6.64 7.70
CA LEU A 12 -7.20 5.94 6.48
C LEU A 12 -8.43 5.46 5.71
N PRO A 13 -8.41 5.54 4.36
CA PRO A 13 -9.46 4.95 3.55
C PRO A 13 -9.52 3.42 3.77
N PRO A 14 -10.69 2.79 3.55
CA PRO A 14 -10.81 1.35 3.63
C PRO A 14 -9.85 0.67 2.66
N LEU A 15 -9.38 -0.54 3.01
CA LEU A 15 -8.45 -1.29 2.18
C LEU A 15 -9.08 -1.57 0.79
N PRO A 16 -8.50 -1.05 -0.31
CA PRO A 16 -9.02 -1.32 -1.65
C PRO A 16 -9.02 -2.83 -1.94
N TRP A 17 -10.10 -3.36 -2.50
CA TRP A 17 -10.15 -4.79 -2.85
C TRP A 17 -9.08 -5.13 -3.89
N TYR A 18 -8.31 -6.18 -3.64
CA TYR A 18 -7.34 -6.80 -4.55
C TYR A 18 -7.34 -8.30 -4.26
N LEU A 19 -7.31 -9.14 -5.30
CA LEU A 19 -7.18 -10.58 -5.17
C LEU A 19 -5.76 -10.99 -5.54
N PRO A 20 -4.95 -11.48 -4.58
CA PRO A 20 -3.64 -12.02 -4.89
C PRO A 20 -3.75 -13.23 -5.82
N VAL A 21 -2.87 -13.29 -6.81
CA VAL A 21 -2.77 -14.40 -7.78
C VAL A 21 -1.56 -15.29 -7.52
N ALA A 22 -0.52 -14.77 -6.87
CA ALA A 22 0.66 -15.48 -6.44
C ALA A 22 1.24 -14.86 -5.14
N ASP A 23 2.56 -14.71 -5.06
CA ASP A 23 3.31 -14.22 -3.91
C ASP A 23 3.60 -12.71 -3.94
N GLU A 24 2.95 -11.96 -4.84
CA GLU A 24 3.26 -10.54 -5.07
C GLU A 24 3.10 -9.66 -3.83
N VAL A 25 2.16 -9.97 -2.93
CA VAL A 25 1.96 -9.22 -1.67
C VAL A 25 3.20 -9.34 -0.78
N SER A 26 3.65 -10.57 -0.51
CA SER A 26 4.80 -10.82 0.35
C SER A 26 6.11 -10.32 -0.27
N LEU A 27 6.29 -10.47 -1.59
CA LEU A 27 7.44 -9.91 -2.30
C LEU A 27 7.48 -8.39 -2.22
N PHE A 28 6.33 -7.73 -2.35
CA PHE A 28 6.24 -6.28 -2.27
C PHE A 28 6.49 -5.77 -0.84
N GLU A 29 5.99 -6.47 0.19
CA GLU A 29 6.30 -6.17 1.60
C GLU A 29 7.81 -6.28 1.88
N ALA A 30 8.46 -7.34 1.40
CA ALA A 30 9.90 -7.52 1.55
C ALA A 30 10.70 -6.43 0.83
N ALA A 31 10.32 -6.08 -0.41
CA ALA A 31 10.93 -5.00 -1.15
C ALA A 31 10.74 -3.63 -0.48
N TYR A 32 9.55 -3.38 0.08
CA TYR A 32 9.27 -2.16 0.85
C TYR A 32 10.13 -2.08 2.11
N ALA A 33 10.23 -3.16 2.89
CA ALA A 33 11.09 -3.22 4.08
C ALA A 33 12.56 -2.97 3.74
N ALA A 34 13.03 -3.47 2.59
CA ALA A 34 14.38 -3.25 2.08
C ALA A 34 14.58 -1.93 1.33
N GLN A 35 13.54 -1.08 1.22
CA GLN A 35 13.56 0.19 0.45
C GLN A 35 14.02 -0.01 -1.00
N MET A 36 13.68 -1.15 -1.61
CA MET A 36 14.03 -1.50 -2.98
C MET A 36 12.97 -0.98 -3.97
N PRO A 37 13.37 -0.34 -5.08
CA PRO A 37 12.46 -0.01 -6.17
C PRO A 37 11.84 -1.27 -6.80
N VAL A 38 10.52 -1.24 -7.07
CA VAL A 38 9.77 -2.35 -7.66
C VAL A 38 9.25 -1.96 -9.05
N LEU A 39 9.47 -2.82 -10.05
CA LEU A 39 8.88 -2.70 -11.38
C LEU A 39 7.71 -3.69 -11.53
N LEU A 40 6.51 -3.17 -11.79
CA LEU A 40 5.32 -3.99 -12.07
C LEU A 40 5.14 -4.17 -13.58
N LYS A 41 5.26 -5.42 -14.05
CA LYS A 41 5.08 -5.79 -15.46
C LYS A 41 3.77 -6.54 -15.67
N GLY A 42 3.11 -6.27 -16.80
CA GLY A 42 1.90 -6.99 -17.24
C GLY A 42 1.09 -6.20 -18.27
N PRO A 43 0.13 -6.82 -18.97
CA PRO A 43 -0.70 -6.15 -19.97
C PRO A 43 -1.59 -5.05 -19.33
N THR A 44 -2.16 -4.17 -20.14
CA THR A 44 -3.13 -3.17 -19.65
C THR A 44 -4.35 -3.87 -19.04
N GLY A 45 -4.90 -3.32 -17.95
CA GLY A 45 -6.09 -3.87 -17.29
C GLY A 45 -5.84 -5.04 -16.33
N CYS A 46 -4.60 -5.55 -16.18
CA CYS A 46 -4.30 -6.69 -15.29
C CYS A 46 -4.22 -6.33 -13.79
N GLY A 47 -4.66 -5.15 -13.37
CA GLY A 47 -4.75 -4.78 -11.95
C GLY A 47 -3.50 -4.16 -11.29
N LYS A 48 -2.43 -3.83 -12.02
CA LYS A 48 -1.19 -3.24 -11.45
C LYS A 48 -1.43 -1.99 -10.59
N THR A 49 -2.23 -1.04 -11.07
CA THR A 49 -2.55 0.19 -10.32
C THR A 49 -3.28 -0.14 -9.03
N ARG A 50 -4.28 -1.05 -9.11
CA ARG A 50 -5.07 -1.48 -7.96
C ARG A 50 -4.24 -2.25 -6.94
N PHE A 51 -3.25 -3.02 -7.39
CA PHE A 51 -2.27 -3.67 -6.54
C PHE A 51 -1.46 -2.64 -5.72
N VAL A 52 -0.93 -1.59 -6.38
CA VAL A 52 -0.19 -0.52 -5.69
C VAL A 52 -1.07 0.21 -4.68
N GLU A 53 -2.30 0.54 -5.04
CA GLU A 53 -3.27 1.17 -4.13
C GLU A 53 -3.56 0.30 -2.90
N HIS A 54 -3.76 -1.01 -3.12
CA HIS A 54 -3.95 -1.98 -2.05
C HIS A 54 -2.74 -2.05 -1.11
N MET A 55 -1.53 -2.21 -1.66
CA MET A 55 -0.31 -2.29 -0.86
C MET A 55 -0.03 -0.99 -0.11
N ALA A 56 -0.25 0.17 -0.73
CA ALA A 56 -0.07 1.48 -0.08
C ALA A 56 -1.01 1.65 1.12
N ALA A 57 -2.29 1.30 0.96
CA ALA A 57 -3.27 1.34 2.05
C ALA A 57 -2.91 0.35 3.17
N ARG A 58 -2.52 -0.88 2.82
CA ARG A 58 -2.11 -1.93 3.76
C ARG A 58 -0.89 -1.51 4.59
N LEU A 59 0.16 -1.02 3.95
CA LEU A 59 1.40 -0.57 4.60
C LEU A 59 1.18 0.65 5.49
N ALA A 60 0.28 1.56 5.10
CA ALA A 60 -0.07 2.73 5.90
C ALA A 60 -0.84 2.39 7.19
N GLN A 61 -1.50 1.23 7.26
CA GLN A 61 -2.28 0.77 8.41
C GLN A 61 -1.43 0.07 9.49
N GLY A 62 -0.15 -0.21 9.23
CA GLY A 62 0.77 -0.81 10.22
C GLY A 62 0.56 -2.31 10.47
N THR A 63 -0.09 -3.02 9.54
CA THR A 63 -0.39 -4.46 9.68
C THR A 63 0.76 -5.37 9.21
N GLY A 64 2.01 -4.91 9.32
CA GLY A 64 3.21 -5.67 8.97
C GLY A 64 3.97 -6.13 10.20
#